data_AF-A0A1F5ERE2-F1
#
_entry.id   AF-A0A1F5ERE2-F1
#
_cell.length_a   1.000
_cell.length_b   1.000
_cell.length_c   1.000
_cell.angle_alpha   90.00
_cell.angle_beta   90.00
_cell.angle_gamma   90.00
#
_symmetry.space_group_name_H-M   'P 1'
#
loop_
_entity.id
_entity.type
_entity.pdbx_description
1 polymer ?
#
loop_
_entity_poly.entity_id
_entity_poly.type
_entity_poly.pdbx_seq_one_letter_code
_entity_poly.pdbx_strand_id
1 'polypeptide(L)'
;MLGEMKGKFVQKYPPYSSMTVNGKQLFQWAREGRLGEIKIPEQEVEVFSTELLGERYLSREELMENILKRIDKVKGDFRQEEIKKKWSDILSELDTEPLISKVKIKCSGGTYIRGIANDLGGIVFSLKRTKIYK
;
A
#
# COMPACT_ATOMS: atom_id res chain seq x y z
N MET A 1 -17.69 -5.79 3.92
CA MET A 1 -16.34 -5.24 3.67
C MET A 1 -15.24 -6.30 3.47
N LEU A 2 -14.65 -6.95 4.49
CA LEU A 2 -13.52 -7.90 4.24
C LEU A 2 -13.93 -9.20 3.51
N GLY A 3 -15.17 -9.64 3.69
CA GLY A 3 -15.71 -10.82 3.01
C GLY A 3 -16.08 -10.59 1.54
N GLU A 4 -16.35 -9.34 1.16
CA GLU A 4 -16.74 -8.96 -0.21
C GLU A 4 -15.57 -9.04 -1.20
N MET A 5 -14.34 -9.06 -0.70
CA MET A 5 -13.15 -9.14 -1.54
C MET A 5 -12.78 -10.57 -1.94
N LYS A 6 -13.50 -11.60 -1.44
CA LYS A 6 -13.21 -12.99 -1.78
C LYS A 6 -13.61 -13.27 -3.24
N GLY A 7 -12.74 -13.95 -3.98
CA GLY A 7 -12.95 -14.31 -5.37
C GLY A 7 -12.06 -13.53 -6.32
N LYS A 8 -12.41 -13.61 -7.61
CA LYS A 8 -11.66 -13.01 -8.72
C LYS A 8 -12.11 -11.59 -9.00
N PHE A 9 -11.15 -10.71 -9.25
CA PHE A 9 -11.41 -9.33 -9.67
C PHE A 9 -10.22 -8.78 -10.45
N VAL A 10 -10.46 -7.67 -11.15
CA VAL A 10 -9.42 -6.96 -11.91
C VAL A 10 -8.79 -5.89 -11.02
N GLN A 11 -7.47 -5.86 -10.97
CA GLN A 11 -6.69 -4.88 -10.23
C GLN A 11 -5.75 -4.11 -11.14
N LYS A 12 -5.75 -2.77 -11.02
CA LYS A 12 -4.75 -1.90 -11.64
C LYS A 12 -3.41 -2.02 -10.96
N TYR A 13 -2.33 -1.96 -11.74
CA TYR A 13 -0.99 -1.91 -11.16
C TYR A 13 -0.79 -0.60 -10.37
N PRO A 14 -0.25 -0.62 -9.14
CA PRO A 14 0.08 0.59 -8.42
C PRO A 14 1.12 1.42 -9.20
N PRO A 15 1.01 2.76 -9.20
CA PRO A 15 2.00 3.62 -9.86
C PRO A 15 3.43 3.36 -9.39
N TYR A 16 3.62 3.11 -8.09
CA TYR A 16 4.91 2.67 -7.54
C TYR A 16 5.04 1.15 -7.58
N SER A 17 5.26 0.62 -8.79
CA SER A 17 5.56 -0.79 -9.06
C SER A 17 6.59 -0.96 -10.18
N SER A 18 7.21 -2.14 -10.25
CA SER A 18 8.25 -2.46 -11.25
C SER A 18 7.69 -2.93 -12.59
N MET A 19 6.38 -2.85 -12.82
CA MET A 19 5.77 -3.19 -14.10
C MET A 19 6.28 -2.24 -15.19
N THR A 20 6.68 -2.80 -16.33
CA THR A 20 7.23 -2.04 -17.46
C THR A 20 6.11 -1.68 -18.43
N VAL A 21 6.02 -0.39 -18.79
CA VAL A 21 5.10 0.14 -19.79
C VAL A 21 5.90 1.02 -20.73
N ASN A 22 5.82 0.75 -22.03
CA ASN A 22 6.57 1.47 -23.07
C ASN A 22 8.08 1.57 -22.77
N GLY A 23 8.69 0.46 -22.33
CA GLY A 23 10.13 0.38 -22.03
C GLY A 23 10.58 1.05 -20.72
N LYS A 24 9.66 1.62 -19.93
CA LYS A 24 9.96 2.30 -18.65
C LYS A 24 9.08 1.75 -17.52
N GLN A 25 9.62 1.61 -16.31
CA GLN A 25 8.88 1.08 -15.16
C GLN A 25 7.86 2.10 -14.61
N LEU A 26 6.71 1.63 -14.11
CA LEU A 26 5.64 2.51 -13.61
C LEU A 26 6.12 3.51 -12.55
N PHE A 27 7.02 3.11 -11.64
CA PHE A 27 7.50 4.06 -10.64
C PHE A 27 8.34 5.20 -11.24
N GLN A 28 8.98 4.98 -12.39
CA GLN A 28 9.73 6.02 -13.10
C GLN A 28 8.73 7.02 -13.73
N TRP A 29 7.70 6.52 -14.40
CA TRP A 29 6.57 7.34 -14.87
C TRP A 29 5.92 8.15 -13.75
N ALA A 30 5.73 7.54 -12.57
CA ALA A 30 5.19 8.20 -11.39
C ALA A 30 6.11 9.30 -10.83
N ARG A 31 7.43 9.05 -10.78
CA ARG A 31 8.42 10.05 -10.34
C ARG A 31 8.48 11.25 -11.28
N GLU A 32 8.27 11.03 -12.58
CA GLU A 32 8.25 12.08 -13.59
C GLU A 32 6.93 12.86 -13.65
N GLY A 33 5.88 12.40 -12.94
CA GLY A 33 4.55 13.02 -13.01
C GLY A 33 3.81 12.74 -14.32
N ARG A 34 4.24 11.71 -15.08
CA ARG A 34 3.81 11.44 -16.46
C ARG A 34 2.87 10.24 -16.59
N LEU A 35 2.23 9.82 -15.50
CA LEU A 35 1.30 8.69 -15.53
C LEU A 35 0.10 8.93 -16.45
N GLY A 36 -0.30 10.20 -16.67
CA GLY A 36 -1.39 10.56 -17.58
C GLY A 36 -1.08 10.30 -19.06
N GLU A 37 0.19 10.06 -19.41
CA GLU A 37 0.62 9.76 -20.79
C GLU A 37 0.55 8.27 -21.12
N ILE A 38 0.23 7.41 -20.15
CA ILE A 38 0.22 5.96 -20.32
C ILE A 38 -1.08 5.35 -19.79
N LYS A 39 -1.47 4.20 -20.36
CA LYS A 39 -2.51 3.36 -19.76
C LYS A 39 -1.86 2.48 -18.69
N ILE A 40 -2.30 2.63 -17.44
CA ILE A 40 -1.86 1.74 -16.36
C ILE A 40 -2.40 0.33 -16.65
N PRO A 41 -1.53 -0.71 -16.70
CA PRO A 41 -1.96 -2.08 -16.91
C PRO A 41 -2.91 -2.57 -15.81
N GLU A 42 -3.62 -3.64 -16.14
CA GLU A 42 -4.55 -4.34 -15.25
C GLU A 42 -4.22 -5.84 -15.27
N GLN A 43 -4.57 -6.54 -14.20
CA GLN A 43 -4.43 -8.00 -14.09
C GLN A 43 -5.60 -8.57 -13.31
N GLU A 44 -6.03 -9.79 -13.69
CA GLU A 44 -6.95 -10.57 -12.87
C GLU A 44 -6.19 -11.15 -11.68
N VAL A 45 -6.75 -10.96 -10.48
CA VAL A 45 -6.22 -11.49 -9.23
C VAL A 45 -7.34 -12.20 -8.47
N GLU A 46 -6.96 -13.09 -7.55
CA GLU A 46 -7.92 -13.83 -6.74
C GLU A 46 -7.55 -13.75 -5.26
N VAL A 47 -8.53 -13.45 -4.42
CA VAL A 47 -8.41 -13.57 -2.97
C VAL A 47 -9.15 -14.84 -2.53
N PHE A 48 -8.37 -15.80 -2.04
CA PHE A 48 -8.89 -17.09 -1.57
C PHE A 48 -9.52 -16.99 -0.19
N SER A 49 -8.93 -16.19 0.70
CA SER A 49 -9.43 -15.99 2.07
C SER A 49 -8.90 -14.72 2.70
N THR A 50 -9.72 -14.12 3.57
CA THR A 50 -9.37 -12.99 4.44
C THR A 50 -9.69 -13.37 5.89
N GLU A 51 -8.87 -12.90 6.83
CA GLU A 51 -9.03 -13.16 8.26
C GLU A 51 -8.63 -11.88 9.02
N LEU A 52 -9.56 -11.28 9.77
CA LEU A 52 -9.27 -10.18 10.69
C LEU A 52 -8.64 -10.75 11.95
N LEU A 53 -7.38 -10.40 12.22
CA LEU A 53 -6.61 -10.87 13.37
C LEU A 53 -6.70 -9.96 14.59
N GLY A 54 -7.24 -8.75 14.42
CA GLY A 54 -7.43 -7.79 15.50
C GLY A 54 -7.31 -6.34 15.03
N GLU A 55 -7.76 -5.45 15.90
CA GLU A 55 -7.79 -4.01 15.67
C GLU A 55 -7.24 -3.29 16.89
N ARG A 56 -6.63 -2.14 16.67
CA ARG A 56 -6.22 -1.24 17.74
C ARG A 56 -6.15 0.19 17.23
N TYR A 57 -6.45 1.13 18.10
CA TYR A 57 -6.12 2.53 17.85
C TYR A 57 -4.63 2.76 18.13
N LEU A 58 -4.06 3.73 17.45
CA LEU A 58 -2.69 4.19 17.66
C LEU A 58 -2.74 5.71 17.79
N SER A 59 -2.05 6.29 18.77
CA SER A 59 -1.99 7.74 18.86
C SER A 59 -1.25 8.33 17.65
N ARG A 60 -1.51 9.60 17.34
CA ARG A 60 -0.83 10.28 16.22
C ARG A 60 0.68 10.38 16.46
N GLU A 61 1.08 10.59 17.70
CA GLU A 61 2.48 10.68 18.12
C GLU A 61 3.19 9.34 17.96
N GLU A 62 2.56 8.26 18.44
CA GLU A 62 3.06 6.89 18.25
C GLU A 62 3.15 6.53 16.77
N LEU A 63 2.13 6.89 15.97
CA LEU A 63 2.12 6.64 14.53
C LEU A 63 3.28 7.37 13.83
N MET A 64 3.44 8.66 14.13
CA MET A 64 4.49 9.49 13.57
C MET A 64 5.86 8.92 13.90
N GLU A 65 6.11 8.62 15.18
CA GLU A 65 7.39 8.06 15.61
C GLU A 65 7.71 6.74 14.89
N ASN A 66 6.71 5.87 14.73
CA ASN A 66 6.85 4.62 13.98
C ASN A 66 7.19 4.85 12.50
N ILE A 67 6.55 5.82 11.85
CA ILE A 67 6.77 6.15 10.44
C ILE A 67 8.19 6.69 10.24
N LEU A 68 8.61 7.68 11.03
CA LEU A 68 9.94 8.29 10.92
C LEU A 68 11.04 7.24 11.15
N LYS A 69 10.93 6.44 12.22
CA LYS A 69 11.86 5.33 12.52
C LYS A 69 11.97 4.31 11.38
N ARG A 70 10.92 4.12 10.57
CA ARG A 70 10.94 3.19 9.43
C ARG A 70 11.56 3.83 8.19
N ILE A 71 11.25 5.10 7.93
CA ILE A 71 11.83 5.84 6.81
C ILE A 71 13.35 5.94 6.98
N ASP A 72 13.83 6.21 8.19
CA ASP A 72 15.27 6.37 8.47
C ASP A 72 16.09 5.08 8.32
N LYS A 73 15.42 3.91 8.25
CA LYS A 73 16.11 2.63 7.96
C LYS A 73 16.44 2.44 6.49
N VAL A 74 15.83 3.22 5.60
CA VAL A 74 16.07 3.15 4.17
C VAL A 74 17.29 4.01 3.83
N LYS A 75 18.14 3.53 2.92
CA LYS A 75 19.32 4.27 2.43
C LYS A 75 19.18 4.50 0.93
N GLY A 76 19.48 5.72 0.48
CA GLY A 76 19.43 6.11 -0.94
C GLY A 76 18.33 7.12 -1.24
N ASP A 77 18.26 7.58 -2.49
CA ASP A 77 17.22 8.53 -2.91
C ASP A 77 15.85 7.85 -3.10
N PHE A 78 15.13 7.77 -1.98
CA PHE A 78 13.73 7.36 -1.92
C PHE A 78 12.82 8.53 -1.53
N ARG A 79 13.27 9.79 -1.75
CA ARG A 79 12.51 11.01 -1.40
C ARG A 79 12.11 11.08 0.08
N GLN A 80 12.98 10.59 0.97
CA GLN A 80 12.66 10.41 2.39
C GLN A 80 12.21 11.71 3.04
N GLU A 81 12.89 12.83 2.80
CA GLU A 81 12.55 14.14 3.38
C GLU A 81 11.17 14.65 2.93
N GLU A 82 10.84 14.53 1.64
CA GLU A 82 9.51 14.87 1.12
C GLU A 82 8.42 13.98 1.75
N ILE A 83 8.70 12.68 1.90
CA ILE A 83 7.76 11.72 2.49
C ILE A 83 7.53 12.05 3.96
N LYS A 84 8.58 12.34 4.73
CA LYS A 84 8.48 12.74 6.14
C LYS A 84 7.61 13.99 6.30
N LYS A 85 7.85 15.01 5.48
CA LYS A 85 7.05 16.25 5.50
C LYS A 85 5.58 15.97 5.21
N LYS A 86 5.27 15.21 4.16
CA LYS A 86 3.89 14.86 3.82
C LYS A 86 3.18 14.09 4.92
N TRP A 87 3.86 13.19 5.61
CA TRP A 87 3.28 12.50 6.77
C TRP A 87 3.00 13.46 7.92
N SER A 88 3.87 14.45 8.14
CA SER A 88 3.61 15.51 9.13
C SER A 88 2.36 16.30 8.80
N ASP A 89 2.21 16.70 7.55
CA ASP A 89 1.05 17.45 7.09
C ASP A 89 -0.24 16.61 7.28
N ILE A 90 -0.25 15.36 6.78
CA ILE A 90 -1.41 14.45 6.89
C ILE A 90 -1.79 14.20 8.36
N LEU A 91 -0.82 13.91 9.23
CA LEU A 91 -1.09 13.62 10.64
C LEU A 91 -1.54 14.85 11.42
N SER A 92 -1.15 16.06 11.00
CA SER A 92 -1.60 17.31 11.62
C SER A 92 -3.08 17.61 11.35
N GLU A 93 -3.61 17.14 10.22
CA GLU A 93 -5.00 17.31 9.79
C GLU A 93 -5.93 16.18 10.26
N LEU A 94 -5.39 15.15 10.91
CA LEU A 94 -6.17 14.00 11.39
C LEU A 94 -6.90 14.34 12.69
N ASP A 95 -8.23 14.41 12.62
CA ASP A 95 -9.12 14.69 13.76
C ASP A 95 -9.36 13.48 14.67
N THR A 96 -9.13 12.27 14.16
CA THR A 96 -9.39 11.02 14.88
C THR A 96 -8.14 10.17 15.01
N GLU A 97 -8.04 9.40 16.09
CA GLU A 97 -6.99 8.40 16.23
C GLU A 97 -7.08 7.35 15.11
N PRO A 98 -5.98 7.07 14.40
CA PRO A 98 -5.96 6.06 13.35
C PRO A 98 -6.26 4.65 13.88
N LEU A 99 -7.22 3.98 13.25
CA LEU A 99 -7.51 2.57 13.48
C LEU A 99 -6.56 1.68 12.66
N ILE A 100 -5.81 0.80 13.33
CA ILE A 100 -4.97 -0.21 12.69
C ILE A 100 -5.67 -1.55 12.71
N SER A 101 -6.12 -1.99 11.53
CA SER A 101 -6.67 -3.33 11.32
C SER A 101 -5.60 -4.31 10.86
N LYS A 102 -5.40 -5.41 11.60
CA LYS A 102 -4.48 -6.48 11.22
C LYS A 102 -5.23 -7.56 10.47
N VAL A 103 -4.95 -7.70 9.17
CA VAL A 103 -5.63 -8.67 8.31
C VAL A 103 -4.62 -9.66 7.74
N LYS A 104 -5.00 -10.93 7.68
CA LYS A 104 -4.27 -11.98 6.98
C LYS A 104 -5.03 -12.35 5.71
N ILE A 105 -4.30 -12.37 4.60
CA ILE A 105 -4.87 -12.58 3.26
C ILE A 105 -4.13 -13.72 2.58
N LYS A 106 -4.89 -14.64 1.99
CA LYS A 106 -4.39 -15.65 1.04
C LYS A 106 -4.90 -15.24 -0.34
N CYS A 107 -4.00 -15.03 -1.29
CA CYS A 107 -4.32 -14.53 -2.62
C CYS A 107 -3.42 -15.15 -3.70
N SER A 108 -3.78 -14.97 -4.97
CA SER A 108 -3.00 -15.38 -6.13
C SER A 108 -1.72 -14.56 -6.29
N GLY A 109 -0.81 -15.05 -7.14
CA GLY A 109 0.35 -14.27 -7.59
C GLY A 109 -0.07 -12.97 -8.27
N GLY A 110 0.77 -11.93 -8.18
CA GLY A 110 0.49 -10.62 -8.78
C GLY A 110 -0.40 -9.70 -7.92
N THR A 111 -1.11 -10.23 -6.92
CA THR A 111 -1.99 -9.42 -6.05
C THR A 111 -1.24 -8.33 -5.30
N TYR A 112 -1.60 -7.07 -5.52
CA TYR A 112 -1.12 -5.94 -4.73
C TYR A 112 -2.00 -5.72 -3.51
N ILE A 113 -1.49 -6.09 -2.33
CA ILE A 113 -2.14 -5.83 -1.03
C ILE A 113 -2.40 -4.33 -0.80
N ARG A 114 -1.58 -3.45 -1.41
CA ARG A 114 -1.78 -1.99 -1.40
C ARG A 114 -3.06 -1.57 -2.09
N GLY A 115 -3.41 -2.20 -3.21
CA GLY A 115 -4.68 -1.93 -3.89
C GLY A 115 -5.86 -2.34 -3.01
N ILE A 116 -5.78 -3.54 -2.45
CA ILE A 116 -6.79 -4.05 -1.49
C ILE A 116 -7.01 -3.08 -0.32
N ALA A 117 -5.94 -2.57 0.30
CA ALA A 117 -6.08 -1.62 1.41
C ALA A 117 -6.76 -0.31 0.96
N ASN A 118 -6.39 0.22 -0.20
CA ASN A 118 -6.99 1.44 -0.75
C ASN A 118 -8.48 1.25 -1.08
N ASP A 119 -8.85 0.09 -1.65
CA ASP A 119 -10.24 -0.25 -1.97
C ASP A 119 -11.12 -0.35 -0.71
N LEU A 120 -10.50 -0.68 0.43
CA LEU A 120 -11.13 -0.66 1.76
C LEU A 120 -11.12 0.73 2.42
N GLY A 121 -10.67 1.78 1.72
CA GLY A 121 -10.56 3.14 2.26
C GLY A 121 -9.39 3.35 3.23
N GLY A 122 -8.47 2.38 3.31
CA GLY A 122 -7.30 2.43 4.17
C GLY A 122 -5.98 2.51 3.39
N ILE A 123 -4.88 2.37 4.12
CA ILE A 123 -3.53 2.28 3.56
C ILE A 123 -2.75 1.16 4.24
N VAL A 124 -1.79 0.58 3.53
CA VAL A 124 -0.93 -0.46 4.11
C VAL A 124 0.09 0.17 5.07
N PHE A 125 -0.16 0.03 6.37
CA PHE A 125 0.78 0.46 7.41
C PHE A 125 1.98 -0.50 7.56
N SER A 126 1.73 -1.80 7.48
CA SER A 126 2.79 -2.83 7.54
C SER A 126 2.39 -4.06 6.74
N LEU A 127 3.35 -4.67 6.05
CA LEU A 127 3.15 -5.86 5.24
C LEU A 127 4.23 -6.90 5.53
N LYS A 128 3.81 -8.14 5.80
CA LYS A 128 4.69 -9.30 5.96
C LYS A 128 4.15 -10.46 5.14
N ARG A 129 4.90 -10.87 4.11
CA ARG A 129 4.62 -12.12 3.38
C ARG A 129 5.04 -13.30 4.24
N THR A 130 4.07 -14.08 4.72
CA THR A 130 4.31 -15.18 5.67
C THR A 130 4.58 -16.52 5.00
N LYS A 131 4.05 -16.74 3.79
CA LYS A 131 4.20 -17.97 3.03
C LYS A 131 4.11 -17.71 1.53
N ILE A 132 4.86 -18.48 0.75
CA ILE A 132 4.70 -18.60 -0.70
C ILE A 132 4.28 -20.05 -0.96
N TYR A 133 3.13 -20.24 -1.60
CA TYR A 133 2.67 -21.56 -2.00
C TYR A 133 3.34 -21.93 -3.32
N LYS A 134 3.75 -23.19 -3.45
CA LYS A 134 4.23 -23.76 -4.71
C LYS A 134 3.04 -24.20 -5.55
#